data_AF-A0A3M1TWL0-F1
#
_entry.id   AF-A0A3M1TWL0-F1
#
_cell.length_a   1.000
_cell.length_b   1.000
_cell.length_c   1.000
_cell.angle_alpha   90.00
_cell.angle_beta   90.00
_cell.angle_gamma   90.00
#
_symmetry.space_group_name_H-M   'P 1'
#
loop_
_entity.id
_entity.type
_entity.pdbx_description
1 polymer ?
#
loop_
_entity_poly.entity_id
_entity_poly.type
_entity_poly.pdbx_seq_one_letter_code
_entity_poly.pdbx_strand_id
1 'polypeptide(L)'
;MVEGVSITNQEGEASMMTRNHSAGLLAVLCCLALSSAGCLFGGGGGGSDKDKCKDVQCPAGQTCNAATGACEGGGGGSCIVDADCNDDTKRCDNGQCVSKCAGVICGSGETCNPQTGQCESSGGSCTVDADCADNTQRCDNGTCVSKCEGVVCDTTRGQTCEPTTGQCVGGSTGCTTDADCDQQAGEVCDTTAGECKGGPFFSCTSDPMACATGYDCVNLGRQGSVCLKSCADATECTGLVDTCVVGTGSVIDGYCFLNFCRPGGDPQDPTVQDAQYLGPCDAAATGDGVCVGPLDDQQGNLQDYGLCFGSGQAGLLQPCNLNAGDGDALACAAGYICGTDGSSDDGLCVELCSVRDAKTCQDMDIGNGPAPAACQPVWEFNGACLPSSGGAEGSSCDPMAQSLPCADGLTCDAPQNATMGTCASYCSVMANDCAQGTCTTAKSPQTDGDRGVCR
;
A
#
# COMPACT_ATOMS: atom_id res chain seq x y z
N MET A 1 29.62 35.85 27.66
CA MET A 1 28.96 37.12 27.30
C MET A 1 28.44 36.99 25.88
N VAL A 2 27.16 36.66 25.73
CA VAL A 2 26.16 37.29 24.84
C VAL A 2 24.82 36.77 25.41
N GLU A 3 23.86 37.66 25.65
CA GLU A 3 22.50 37.34 26.09
C GLU A 3 21.72 36.77 24.88
N GLY A 4 20.78 35.83 24.98
CA GLY A 4 19.76 35.64 25.99
C GLY A 4 18.39 35.98 25.38
N VAL A 5 17.54 34.98 25.12
CA VAL A 5 16.07 35.11 24.95
C VAL A 5 15.43 33.79 25.41
N SER A 6 14.64 33.86 26.46
CA SER A 6 13.65 32.82 26.81
C SER A 6 12.27 33.33 26.40
N ILE A 7 11.41 32.45 25.87
CA ILE A 7 9.97 32.71 25.76
C ILE A 7 9.22 31.54 26.38
N THR A 8 8.80 31.72 27.62
CA THR A 8 7.70 30.97 28.25
C THR A 8 6.37 31.55 27.77
N ASN A 9 5.37 30.70 27.53
CA ASN A 9 3.97 31.11 27.55
C ASN A 9 3.14 30.09 28.32
N GLN A 10 2.34 30.58 29.25
CA GLN A 10 1.44 29.82 30.11
C GLN A 10 0.18 30.68 30.36
N GLU A 11 -0.93 30.02 30.70
CA GLU A 11 -2.20 30.58 31.20
C GLU A 11 -3.15 31.25 30.18
N GLY A 12 -4.47 31.09 30.41
CA GLY A 12 -5.50 31.76 29.59
C GLY A 12 -6.93 31.18 29.64
N GLU A 13 -7.46 30.72 30.77
CA GLU A 13 -8.90 30.40 30.89
C GLU A 13 -9.78 31.68 31.03
N ALA A 14 -10.83 31.79 30.20
CA ALA A 14 -12.13 32.44 30.49
C ALA A 14 -12.99 32.39 29.20
N SER A 15 -14.15 31.74 29.10
CA SER A 15 -15.40 31.88 29.87
C SER A 15 -16.10 33.24 29.70
N MET A 16 -17.18 33.28 28.89
CA MET A 16 -18.50 33.84 29.28
C MET A 16 -19.55 33.80 28.15
N MET A 17 -20.77 33.36 28.50
CA MET A 17 -22.11 33.89 28.11
C MET A 17 -22.44 34.10 26.60
N THR A 18 -23.60 33.73 26.04
CA THR A 18 -24.94 33.30 26.54
C THR A 18 -25.70 32.64 25.35
N ARG A 19 -26.98 32.20 25.37
CA ARG A 19 -28.15 32.43 26.25
C ARG A 19 -29.16 31.27 26.21
N ASN A 20 -30.04 31.22 27.20
CA ASN A 20 -31.27 30.43 27.23
C ASN A 20 -32.27 30.83 26.12
N HIS A 21 -33.11 29.89 25.63
CA HIS A 21 -34.48 29.76 26.16
C HIS A 21 -35.30 28.54 25.65
N SER A 22 -35.67 27.68 26.61
CA SER A 22 -36.95 26.95 26.75
C SER A 22 -37.57 26.24 25.52
N ALA A 23 -37.43 24.92 25.50
CA ALA A 23 -38.50 24.03 25.02
C ALA A 23 -39.69 24.05 26.00
N GLY A 24 -40.93 23.98 25.49
CA GLY A 24 -42.11 24.01 26.35
C GLY A 24 -43.42 23.61 25.66
N LEU A 25 -44.04 22.57 26.21
CA LEU A 25 -45.48 22.24 26.16
C LEU A 25 -46.12 21.76 24.84
N LEU A 26 -46.27 20.45 24.74
CA LEU A 26 -47.32 19.80 23.94
C LEU A 26 -48.64 19.78 24.74
N ALA A 27 -49.69 20.43 24.24
CA ALA A 27 -51.10 20.24 24.64
C ALA A 27 -52.01 20.81 23.52
N VAL A 28 -52.68 20.00 22.69
CA VAL A 28 -53.92 19.22 22.95
C VAL A 28 -55.22 20.01 22.66
N LEU A 29 -55.92 19.53 21.61
CA LEU A 29 -57.37 19.57 21.31
C LEU A 29 -58.08 20.80 20.68
N CYS A 30 -58.97 20.45 19.74
CA CYS A 30 -60.26 21.07 19.37
C CYS A 30 -60.31 22.50 18.81
N CYS A 31 -60.58 22.62 17.49
CA CYS A 31 -61.97 22.69 16.98
C CYS A 31 -62.01 22.88 15.45
N LEU A 32 -62.45 21.85 14.71
CA LEU A 32 -62.90 21.99 13.32
C LEU A 32 -64.42 21.78 13.28
N ALA A 33 -65.16 22.84 12.95
CA ALA A 33 -66.59 22.77 12.66
C ALA A 33 -66.85 23.55 11.37
N LEU A 34 -67.27 22.84 10.32
CA LEU A 34 -67.77 23.46 9.10
C LEU A 34 -69.14 24.09 9.39
N SER A 35 -69.36 25.30 8.89
CA SER A 35 -70.71 25.81 8.63
C SER A 35 -70.72 26.82 7.48
N SER A 36 -71.14 26.35 6.32
CA SER A 36 -71.51 27.17 5.17
C SER A 36 -72.95 27.67 5.31
N ALA A 37 -73.21 28.97 5.16
CA ALA A 37 -74.40 29.51 4.48
C ALA A 37 -74.43 31.05 4.41
N GLY A 38 -74.48 31.56 3.18
CA GLY A 38 -75.47 32.57 2.75
C GLY A 38 -75.53 33.96 3.41
N CYS A 39 -75.25 34.98 2.59
CA CYS A 39 -76.03 36.23 2.60
C CYS A 39 -76.54 36.51 1.17
N LEU A 40 -77.77 37.02 1.10
CA LEU A 40 -78.53 37.27 -0.13
C LEU A 40 -78.96 38.76 -0.14
N PHE A 41 -79.49 39.23 -1.28
CA PHE A 41 -79.98 40.60 -1.55
C PHE A 41 -78.88 41.66 -1.77
N GLY A 42 -78.98 42.56 -2.76
CA GLY A 42 -79.98 42.68 -3.82
C GLY A 42 -79.96 44.06 -4.50
N GLY A 43 -80.88 44.31 -5.44
CA GLY A 43 -81.17 45.64 -5.98
C GLY A 43 -80.43 45.99 -7.27
N GLY A 44 -81.17 46.33 -8.33
CA GLY A 44 -80.63 46.72 -9.63
C GLY A 44 -80.66 48.24 -9.88
N GLY A 45 -80.04 48.65 -10.98
CA GLY A 45 -80.10 50.02 -11.50
C GLY A 45 -79.62 50.04 -12.95
N GLY A 46 -80.51 50.35 -13.89
CA GLY A 46 -80.15 50.49 -15.30
C GLY A 46 -79.49 51.85 -15.55
N GLY A 47 -78.24 51.83 -16.00
CA GLY A 47 -77.51 53.02 -16.47
C GLY A 47 -76.58 52.60 -17.61
N SER A 48 -76.87 53.07 -18.83
CA SER A 48 -76.11 52.74 -20.03
C SER A 48 -74.85 53.59 -20.16
N ASP A 49 -73.95 53.51 -19.18
CA ASP A 49 -72.62 54.11 -19.26
C ASP A 49 -71.57 53.05 -19.57
N LYS A 50 -70.70 53.41 -20.51
CA LYS A 50 -69.72 52.52 -21.12
C LYS A 50 -68.45 52.51 -20.30
N ASP A 51 -67.85 51.33 -20.22
CA ASP A 51 -66.58 51.01 -19.56
C ASP A 51 -66.65 50.87 -18.04
N LYS A 52 -66.79 49.60 -17.59
CA LYS A 52 -66.76 49.22 -16.17
C LYS A 52 -65.36 49.33 -15.54
N CYS A 53 -64.32 49.58 -16.33
CA CYS A 53 -62.94 49.62 -15.86
C CYS A 53 -62.47 51.02 -15.46
N LYS A 54 -63.31 52.05 -15.65
CA LYS A 54 -62.96 53.46 -15.45
C LYS A 54 -62.40 53.78 -14.05
N ASP A 55 -62.86 53.07 -13.02
CA ASP A 55 -62.48 53.26 -11.62
C ASP A 55 -61.87 51.97 -10.99
N VAL A 56 -61.45 51.00 -11.82
CA VAL A 56 -60.88 49.72 -11.36
C VAL A 56 -59.35 49.73 -11.53
N GLN A 57 -58.62 49.93 -10.42
CA GLN A 57 -57.19 49.61 -10.39
C GLN A 57 -56.99 48.11 -10.25
N CYS A 58 -56.58 47.46 -11.33
CA CYS A 58 -56.14 46.07 -11.27
C CYS A 58 -54.74 45.95 -10.64
N PRO A 59 -54.45 44.84 -9.94
CA PRO A 59 -53.09 44.52 -9.49
C PRO A 59 -52.10 44.48 -10.66
N ALA A 60 -50.82 44.67 -10.34
CA ALA A 60 -49.73 44.63 -11.34
C ALA A 60 -49.81 43.35 -12.19
N GLY A 61 -49.71 43.52 -13.50
CA GLY A 61 -49.78 42.44 -14.48
C GLY A 61 -51.19 42.00 -14.92
N GLN A 62 -52.29 42.60 -14.42
CA GLN A 62 -53.66 42.26 -14.85
C GLN A 62 -54.35 43.39 -15.64
N THR A 63 -55.23 43.03 -16.58
CA THR A 63 -56.00 43.99 -17.39
C THR A 63 -57.49 43.89 -17.03
N CYS A 64 -58.17 45.03 -16.82
CA CYS A 64 -59.60 45.00 -16.55
C CYS A 64 -60.41 44.64 -17.82
N ASN A 65 -61.27 43.64 -17.72
CA ASN A 65 -62.22 43.28 -18.78
C ASN A 65 -63.42 44.23 -18.74
N ALA A 66 -63.55 45.08 -19.77
CA ALA A 66 -64.57 46.11 -19.86
C ALA A 66 -66.03 45.62 -19.83
N ALA A 67 -66.28 44.33 -20.12
CA ALA A 67 -67.61 43.72 -20.05
C ALA A 67 -67.98 43.21 -18.65
N THR A 68 -67.01 42.64 -17.92
CA THR A 68 -67.23 42.05 -16.58
C THR A 68 -66.95 43.04 -15.46
N GLY A 69 -65.96 43.92 -15.63
CA GLY A 69 -65.36 44.73 -14.57
C GLY A 69 -64.36 43.95 -13.71
N ALA A 70 -64.03 42.71 -14.09
CA ALA A 70 -63.05 41.88 -13.40
C ALA A 70 -61.64 42.11 -13.99
N CYS A 71 -60.62 42.01 -13.15
CA CYS A 71 -59.24 41.97 -13.59
C CYS A 71 -58.91 40.56 -14.10
N GLU A 72 -58.53 40.49 -15.38
CA GLU A 72 -58.32 39.24 -16.11
C GLU A 72 -56.94 39.27 -16.79
N GLY A 73 -56.38 38.07 -17.03
CA GLY A 73 -55.06 37.92 -17.63
C GLY A 73 -53.90 38.19 -16.65
N GLY A 74 -53.69 37.29 -15.68
CA GLY A 74 -52.50 37.25 -14.82
C GLY A 74 -51.54 36.11 -15.17
N GLY A 75 -51.37 35.80 -16.46
CA GLY A 75 -50.60 34.65 -16.91
C GLY A 75 -50.17 34.79 -18.37
N GLY A 76 -49.08 35.51 -18.62
CA GLY A 76 -48.69 35.87 -19.98
C GLY A 76 -47.36 36.62 -20.17
N GLY A 77 -46.40 36.50 -19.25
CA GLY A 77 -44.98 36.74 -19.56
C GLY A 77 -44.55 38.15 -19.98
N SER A 78 -45.23 39.20 -19.51
CA SER A 78 -44.76 40.59 -19.61
C SER A 78 -44.47 41.15 -18.23
N CYS A 79 -43.29 41.74 -18.02
CA CYS A 79 -42.86 42.36 -16.76
C CYS A 79 -42.02 43.62 -17.02
N ILE A 80 -41.88 44.47 -16.00
CA ILE A 80 -40.99 45.63 -15.98
C ILE A 80 -39.99 45.49 -14.82
N VAL A 81 -40.41 44.87 -13.71
CA VAL A 81 -39.58 44.53 -12.54
C VAL A 81 -39.89 43.11 -12.05
N ASP A 82 -39.00 42.51 -11.27
CA ASP A 82 -39.15 41.13 -10.74
C ASP A 82 -40.47 40.91 -9.99
N ALA A 83 -40.96 41.92 -9.27
CA ALA A 83 -42.22 41.87 -8.53
C ALA A 83 -43.45 41.64 -9.43
N ASP A 84 -43.40 41.97 -10.72
CA ASP A 84 -44.50 41.73 -11.67
C ASP A 84 -44.70 40.23 -11.97
N CYS A 85 -43.69 39.40 -11.69
CA CYS A 85 -43.71 37.99 -12.04
C CYS A 85 -44.56 37.10 -11.12
N ASN A 86 -45.04 37.64 -9.98
CA ASN A 86 -45.93 36.97 -9.02
C ASN A 86 -45.47 35.54 -8.61
N ASP A 87 -44.16 35.30 -8.64
CA ASP A 87 -43.50 34.02 -8.38
C ASP A 87 -42.07 34.30 -7.92
N ASP A 88 -41.78 34.02 -6.65
CA ASP A 88 -40.47 34.27 -6.03
C ASP A 88 -39.33 33.43 -6.62
N THR A 89 -39.62 32.45 -7.51
CA THR A 89 -38.61 31.69 -8.25
C THR A 89 -38.23 32.31 -9.60
N LYS A 90 -38.86 33.43 -9.96
CA LYS A 90 -38.67 34.13 -11.24
C LYS A 90 -38.10 35.54 -11.06
N ARG A 91 -37.57 36.08 -12.15
CA ARG A 91 -37.09 37.46 -12.30
C ARG A 91 -37.51 38.00 -13.67
N CYS A 92 -37.51 39.31 -13.82
CA CYS A 92 -37.77 39.96 -15.10
C CYS A 92 -36.50 40.09 -15.93
N ASP A 93 -36.46 39.44 -17.10
CA ASP A 93 -35.37 39.54 -18.07
C ASP A 93 -35.94 39.89 -19.45
N ASN A 94 -35.47 41.01 -20.03
CA ASN A 94 -35.94 41.55 -21.31
C ASN A 94 -37.48 41.63 -21.45
N GLY A 95 -38.15 41.96 -20.35
CA GLY A 95 -39.60 42.07 -20.28
C GLY A 95 -40.33 40.73 -20.13
N GLN A 96 -39.64 39.62 -19.92
CA GLN A 96 -40.23 38.30 -19.68
C GLN A 96 -39.86 37.72 -18.31
N CYS A 97 -40.81 37.03 -17.67
CA CYS A 97 -40.58 36.36 -16.40
C CYS A 97 -39.86 35.02 -16.61
N VAL A 98 -38.55 35.03 -16.45
CA VAL A 98 -37.67 33.85 -16.54
C VAL A 98 -37.38 33.29 -15.14
N SER A 99 -36.97 32.03 -15.03
CA SER A 99 -36.46 31.51 -13.75
C SER A 99 -35.24 32.31 -13.29
N LYS A 100 -35.06 32.49 -11.98
CA LYS A 100 -33.83 33.05 -11.40
C LYS A 100 -32.58 32.22 -11.78
N CYS A 101 -32.75 30.93 -12.03
CA CYS A 101 -31.70 30.03 -12.53
C CYS A 101 -31.54 30.01 -14.05
N ALA A 102 -32.33 30.77 -14.81
CA ALA A 102 -32.19 30.85 -16.26
C ALA A 102 -30.85 31.52 -16.63
N GLY A 103 -29.96 30.76 -17.27
CA GLY A 103 -28.61 31.18 -17.65
C GLY A 103 -27.56 31.03 -16.54
N VAL A 104 -27.91 30.48 -15.38
CA VAL A 104 -26.95 30.20 -14.30
C VAL A 104 -26.31 28.83 -14.56
N ILE A 105 -24.97 28.81 -14.70
CA ILE A 105 -24.17 27.57 -14.78
C ILE A 105 -23.41 27.47 -13.46
N CYS A 106 -23.70 26.44 -12.67
CA CYS A 106 -23.04 26.17 -11.41
C CYS A 106 -21.81 25.26 -11.59
N GLY A 107 -20.93 25.25 -10.59
CA GLY A 107 -19.77 24.36 -10.56
C GLY A 107 -20.16 22.88 -10.36
N SER A 108 -19.17 22.00 -10.47
CA SER A 108 -19.31 20.59 -10.07
C SER A 108 -19.70 20.51 -8.59
N GLY A 109 -20.78 19.78 -8.27
CA GLY A 109 -21.31 19.63 -6.92
C GLY A 109 -22.29 20.73 -6.46
N GLU A 110 -22.61 21.72 -7.30
CA GLU A 110 -23.53 22.81 -6.99
C GLU A 110 -24.84 22.73 -7.80
N THR A 111 -25.95 23.11 -7.18
CA THR A 111 -27.26 23.28 -7.83
C THR A 111 -27.75 24.71 -7.64
N CYS A 112 -28.31 25.31 -8.69
CA CYS A 112 -28.92 26.64 -8.55
C CYS A 112 -30.20 26.57 -7.71
N ASN A 113 -30.20 27.26 -6.57
CA ASN A 113 -31.38 27.40 -5.73
C ASN A 113 -32.41 28.33 -6.43
N PRO A 114 -33.64 27.85 -6.67
CA PRO A 114 -34.61 28.61 -7.47
C PRO A 114 -35.15 29.86 -6.76
N GLN A 115 -35.10 29.95 -5.43
CA GLN A 115 -35.51 31.14 -4.68
C GLN A 115 -34.42 32.23 -4.67
N THR A 116 -33.14 31.86 -4.51
CA THR A 116 -32.01 32.80 -4.40
C THR A 116 -31.41 33.15 -5.76
N GLY A 117 -31.49 32.24 -6.75
CA GLY A 117 -30.77 32.34 -8.02
C GLY A 117 -29.25 32.13 -7.87
N GLN A 118 -28.80 31.64 -6.72
CA GLN A 118 -27.40 31.36 -6.42
C GLN A 118 -27.10 29.87 -6.53
N CYS A 119 -25.87 29.54 -6.91
CA CYS A 119 -25.36 28.19 -6.84
C CYS A 119 -25.10 27.85 -5.36
N GLU A 120 -25.78 26.82 -4.87
CA GLU A 120 -25.65 26.31 -3.51
C GLU A 120 -25.17 24.86 -3.61
N SER A 121 -24.27 24.45 -2.71
CA SER A 121 -23.72 23.09 -2.72
C SER A 121 -24.87 22.09 -2.54
N SER A 122 -25.07 21.25 -3.56
CA SER A 122 -26.13 20.23 -3.55
C SER A 122 -25.71 19.10 -2.63
N GLY A 123 -26.09 19.20 -1.37
CA GLY A 123 -25.84 18.15 -0.38
C GLY A 123 -26.42 16.82 -0.84
N GLY A 124 -25.54 15.91 -1.27
CA GLY A 124 -25.86 14.50 -1.46
C GLY A 124 -26.24 14.04 -2.87
N SER A 125 -25.80 14.69 -3.95
CA SER A 125 -25.85 14.08 -5.31
C SER A 125 -24.48 14.00 -5.97
N CYS A 126 -24.00 12.78 -6.22
CA CYS A 126 -22.71 12.49 -6.86
C CYS A 126 -22.83 11.34 -7.87
N THR A 127 -21.82 11.23 -8.74
CA THR A 127 -21.62 10.09 -9.66
C THR A 127 -20.20 9.50 -9.55
N VAL A 128 -19.24 10.33 -9.12
CA VAL A 128 -17.87 9.95 -8.77
C VAL A 128 -17.43 10.69 -7.50
N ASP A 129 -16.38 10.20 -6.83
CA ASP A 129 -15.85 10.82 -5.60
C ASP A 129 -15.46 12.30 -5.78
N ALA A 130 -15.03 12.69 -6.97
CA ALA A 130 -14.68 14.08 -7.30
C ALA A 130 -15.89 15.04 -7.35
N ASP A 131 -17.12 14.53 -7.37
CA ASP A 131 -18.33 15.35 -7.24
C ASP A 131 -18.59 15.77 -5.77
N CYS A 132 -17.92 15.11 -4.81
CA CYS A 132 -17.98 15.46 -3.40
C CYS A 132 -17.01 16.60 -3.09
N ALA A 133 -17.52 17.71 -2.56
CA ALA A 133 -16.76 18.93 -2.29
C ALA A 133 -15.74 18.80 -1.12
N ASP A 134 -15.69 17.64 -0.46
CA ASP A 134 -14.88 17.34 0.71
C ASP A 134 -14.02 16.09 0.41
N ASN A 135 -12.70 16.23 0.54
CA ASN A 135 -11.77 15.14 0.23
C ASN A 135 -11.82 13.97 1.24
N THR A 136 -12.54 14.12 2.36
CA THR A 136 -12.84 13.05 3.31
C THR A 136 -14.09 12.24 2.95
N GLN A 137 -14.76 12.60 1.85
CA GLN A 137 -15.97 11.94 1.37
C GLN A 137 -15.73 11.17 0.07
N ARG A 138 -16.60 10.20 -0.19
CA ARG A 138 -16.67 9.41 -1.44
C ARG A 138 -18.11 9.31 -1.91
N CYS A 139 -18.32 8.95 -3.17
CA CYS A 139 -19.66 8.73 -3.69
C CYS A 139 -20.14 7.29 -3.42
N ASP A 140 -21.23 7.14 -2.67
CA ASP A 140 -21.90 5.86 -2.45
C ASP A 140 -23.40 5.97 -2.78
N ASN A 141 -23.88 5.11 -3.68
CA ASN A 141 -25.27 5.07 -4.16
C ASN A 141 -25.84 6.46 -4.53
N GLY A 142 -25.00 7.31 -5.12
CA GLY A 142 -25.35 8.65 -5.56
C GLY A 142 -25.32 9.73 -4.47
N THR A 143 -24.91 9.39 -3.23
CA THR A 143 -24.79 10.33 -2.10
C THR A 143 -23.33 10.42 -1.66
N CYS A 144 -22.85 11.62 -1.30
CA CYS A 144 -21.54 11.76 -0.67
C CYS A 144 -21.60 11.28 0.79
N VAL A 145 -20.82 10.24 1.10
CA VAL A 145 -20.69 9.63 2.44
C VAL A 145 -19.24 9.77 2.92
N SER A 146 -18.98 9.61 4.21
CA SER A 146 -17.59 9.62 4.69
C SER A 146 -16.82 8.43 4.11
N LYS A 147 -15.55 8.62 3.76
CA LYS A 147 -14.64 7.53 3.39
C LYS A 147 -14.45 6.51 4.51
N CYS A 148 -14.72 6.87 5.76
CA CYS A 148 -14.72 5.96 6.90
C CYS A 148 -16.10 5.32 7.19
N GLU A 149 -17.14 5.69 6.44
CA GLU A 149 -18.47 5.11 6.63
C GLU A 149 -18.48 3.64 6.17
N GLY A 150 -18.92 2.74 7.05
CA GLY A 150 -18.85 1.28 6.83
C GLY A 150 -17.46 0.66 6.96
N VAL A 151 -16.40 1.44 7.22
CA VAL A 151 -15.04 0.92 7.45
C VAL A 151 -14.93 0.44 8.89
N VAL A 152 -14.67 -0.86 9.08
CA VAL A 152 -14.45 -1.47 10.40
C VAL A 152 -12.95 -1.68 10.59
N CYS A 153 -12.30 -0.79 11.33
CA CYS A 153 -10.90 -0.92 11.71
C CYS A 153 -10.73 -1.75 12.99
N ASP A 154 -9.60 -2.43 13.12
CA ASP A 154 -9.27 -3.20 14.31
C ASP A 154 -8.87 -2.29 15.48
N THR A 155 -9.87 -1.87 16.24
CA THR A 155 -9.70 -1.06 17.44
C THR A 155 -8.99 -1.79 18.58
N THR A 156 -8.82 -3.13 18.52
CA THR A 156 -8.03 -3.89 19.50
C THR A 156 -6.53 -3.80 19.22
N ARG A 157 -6.14 -3.60 17.95
CA ARG A 157 -4.76 -3.29 17.53
C ARG A 157 -4.43 -1.79 17.56
N GLY A 158 -5.42 -0.95 17.86
CA GLY A 158 -5.27 0.52 17.86
C GLY A 158 -5.44 1.16 16.48
N GLN A 159 -6.06 0.46 15.52
CA GLN A 159 -6.35 1.04 14.20
C GLN A 159 -7.48 2.08 14.28
N THR A 160 -7.32 3.17 13.53
CA THR A 160 -8.31 4.23 13.31
C THR A 160 -8.45 4.46 11.81
N CYS A 161 -9.64 4.77 11.31
CA CYS A 161 -9.80 5.09 9.89
C CYS A 161 -9.26 6.49 9.57
N GLU A 162 -8.36 6.60 8.60
CA GLU A 162 -7.89 7.86 8.04
C GLU A 162 -9.00 8.48 7.16
N PRO A 163 -9.56 9.65 7.53
CA PRO A 163 -10.70 10.23 6.83
C PRO A 163 -10.41 10.56 5.36
N THR A 164 -9.15 10.85 4.98
CA THR A 164 -8.79 11.24 3.61
C THR A 164 -8.68 10.05 2.65
N THR A 165 -8.29 8.87 3.15
CA THR A 165 -8.08 7.66 2.33
C THR A 165 -9.20 6.63 2.49
N GLY A 166 -9.90 6.63 3.63
CA GLY A 166 -10.84 5.56 4.01
C GLY A 166 -10.14 4.26 4.42
N GLN A 167 -8.82 4.28 4.62
CA GLN A 167 -8.04 3.13 5.04
C GLN A 167 -7.87 3.14 6.56
N CYS A 168 -7.78 1.96 7.16
CA CYS A 168 -7.38 1.82 8.55
C CYS A 168 -5.88 2.10 8.68
N VAL A 169 -5.52 3.07 9.52
CA VAL A 169 -4.15 3.50 9.84
C VAL A 169 -3.90 3.41 11.33
N GLY A 170 -2.64 3.42 11.75
CA GLY A 170 -2.26 2.86 13.06
C GLY A 170 -2.46 1.34 13.07
N GLY A 171 -2.46 0.71 14.24
CA GLY A 171 -2.55 -0.74 14.35
C GLY A 171 -1.28 -1.45 14.84
N SER A 172 -0.53 -0.87 15.78
CA SER A 172 0.72 -1.45 16.32
C SER A 172 0.81 -1.48 17.86
N THR A 173 -0.26 -1.09 18.57
CA THR A 173 -0.25 -0.98 20.05
C THR A 173 -0.64 -2.29 20.76
N GLY A 174 -0.60 -3.42 20.06
CA GLY A 174 -1.12 -4.70 20.56
C GLY A 174 -0.67 -5.87 19.71
N CYS A 175 0.30 -6.65 20.22
CA CYS A 175 0.77 -7.89 19.61
C CYS A 175 0.81 -9.04 20.64
N THR A 176 0.67 -10.28 20.16
CA THR A 176 0.86 -11.51 20.95
C THR A 176 1.89 -12.46 20.33
N THR A 177 2.11 -12.32 19.02
CA THR A 177 3.07 -13.06 18.21
C THR A 177 3.64 -12.12 17.15
N ASP A 178 4.79 -12.45 16.54
CA ASP A 178 5.39 -11.61 15.49
C ASP A 178 4.45 -11.44 14.28
N ALA A 179 3.59 -12.43 14.01
CA ALA A 179 2.56 -12.36 12.97
C ALA A 179 1.47 -11.29 13.21
N ASP A 180 1.42 -10.66 14.40
CA ASP A 180 0.57 -9.50 14.67
C ASP A 180 1.20 -8.16 14.21
N CYS A 181 2.48 -8.15 13.81
CA CYS A 181 3.27 -6.97 13.47
C CYS A 181 3.61 -6.88 11.97
N ASP A 182 4.07 -5.71 11.49
CA ASP A 182 4.42 -5.54 10.07
C ASP A 182 5.76 -6.21 9.72
N GLN A 183 5.65 -7.46 9.26
CA GLN A 183 6.76 -8.26 8.76
C GLN A 183 7.46 -7.66 7.52
N GLN A 184 6.80 -6.82 6.74
CA GLN A 184 7.42 -6.14 5.59
C GLN A 184 8.24 -4.93 6.03
N ALA A 185 7.86 -4.29 7.14
CA ALA A 185 8.64 -3.26 7.80
C ALA A 185 9.77 -3.81 8.69
N GLY A 186 9.82 -5.13 8.94
CA GLY A 186 10.79 -5.77 9.84
C GLY A 186 10.44 -5.62 11.32
N GLU A 187 9.15 -5.48 11.64
CA GLU A 187 8.67 -5.44 13.02
C GLU A 187 8.54 -6.84 13.63
N VAL A 188 8.86 -6.95 14.92
CA VAL A 188 8.62 -8.14 15.74
C VAL A 188 7.82 -7.76 16.98
N CYS A 189 7.15 -8.75 17.58
CA CYS A 189 6.35 -8.53 18.76
C CYS A 189 7.23 -8.53 20.01
N ASP A 190 7.35 -7.38 20.67
CA ASP A 190 7.83 -7.35 22.04
C ASP A 190 6.75 -7.91 22.97
N THR A 191 6.71 -9.24 23.08
CA THR A 191 5.75 -10.00 23.91
C THR A 191 5.78 -9.61 25.40
N THR A 192 6.80 -8.88 25.87
CA THR A 192 6.86 -8.33 27.22
C THR A 192 6.09 -7.01 27.34
N ALA A 193 6.12 -6.17 26.30
CA ALA A 193 5.36 -4.92 26.22
C ALA A 193 3.94 -5.11 25.64
N GLY A 194 3.74 -6.13 24.81
CA GLY A 194 2.56 -6.29 23.95
C GLY A 194 2.55 -5.32 22.77
N GLU A 195 3.70 -4.82 22.33
CA GLU A 195 3.85 -3.77 21.31
C GLU A 195 4.73 -4.26 20.16
N CYS A 196 4.40 -3.87 18.93
CA CYS A 196 5.29 -4.10 17.79
C CYS A 196 6.49 -3.15 17.85
N LYS A 197 7.69 -3.69 17.61
CA LYS A 197 8.97 -2.99 17.75
C LYS A 197 9.96 -3.43 16.67
N GLY A 198 11.03 -2.66 16.49
CA GLY A 198 12.06 -2.98 15.50
C GLY A 198 12.72 -4.33 15.77
N GLY A 199 12.64 -5.24 14.78
CA GLY A 199 13.34 -6.52 14.76
C GLY A 199 14.78 -6.43 14.25
N PRO A 200 15.39 -7.56 13.82
CA PRO A 200 16.73 -7.58 13.26
C PRO A 200 16.91 -6.55 12.13
N PHE A 201 18.00 -5.78 12.18
CA PHE A 201 18.39 -4.77 11.18
C PHE A 201 17.42 -3.59 11.00
N PHE A 202 16.36 -3.48 11.81
CA PHE A 202 15.42 -2.35 11.76
C PHE A 202 16.11 -1.01 12.10
N SER A 203 15.82 0.06 11.35
CA SER A 203 16.44 1.38 11.57
C SER A 203 15.90 2.06 12.83
N CYS A 204 16.72 2.16 13.87
CA CYS A 204 16.42 2.84 15.12
C CYS A 204 16.99 4.28 15.18
N THR A 205 17.24 4.89 14.02
CA THR A 205 17.96 6.18 13.92
C THR A 205 17.16 7.38 14.44
N SER A 206 15.82 7.35 14.37
CA SER A 206 15.01 8.57 14.44
C SER A 206 13.71 8.54 15.26
N ASP A 207 13.19 7.39 15.69
CA ASP A 207 11.80 7.33 16.18
C ASP A 207 11.51 6.18 17.19
N PRO A 208 10.29 6.04 17.78
CA PRO A 208 10.13 5.56 19.16
C PRO A 208 9.80 4.07 19.24
N MET A 209 9.64 3.41 18.09
CA MET A 209 9.63 1.95 17.96
C MET A 209 11.07 1.45 18.10
N ALA A 210 11.62 1.69 19.29
CA ALA A 210 12.92 1.18 19.70
C ALA A 210 12.95 -0.34 19.52
N CYS A 211 14.16 -0.88 19.42
CA CYS A 211 14.39 -2.30 19.21
C CYS A 211 13.61 -3.16 20.22
N ALA A 212 13.09 -4.29 19.77
CA ALA A 212 12.33 -5.21 20.61
C ALA A 212 13.20 -5.75 21.77
N THR A 213 12.56 -6.25 22.84
CA THR A 213 13.28 -6.87 23.96
C THR A 213 14.23 -7.97 23.46
N GLY A 214 15.53 -7.81 23.71
CA GLY A 214 16.60 -8.69 23.21
C GLY A 214 17.44 -8.10 22.07
N TYR A 215 17.09 -6.93 21.57
CA TYR A 215 17.83 -6.18 20.54
C TYR A 215 18.27 -4.82 21.07
N ASP A 216 19.50 -4.43 20.78
CA ASP A 216 20.05 -3.11 21.09
C ASP A 216 20.11 -2.23 19.83
N CYS A 217 19.94 -0.92 20.01
CA CYS A 217 20.09 0.06 18.93
C CYS A 217 21.58 0.40 18.74
N VAL A 218 22.24 -0.25 17.77
CA VAL A 218 23.67 -0.13 17.50
C VAL A 218 23.93 0.91 16.41
N ASN A 219 24.82 1.87 16.66
CA ASN A 219 25.16 2.92 15.70
C ASN A 219 26.32 2.47 14.78
N LEU A 220 26.01 2.26 13.50
CA LEU A 220 26.95 1.89 12.43
C LEU A 220 27.60 3.12 11.76
N GLY A 221 27.68 4.25 12.49
CA GLY A 221 28.28 5.49 12.02
C GLY A 221 27.54 6.09 10.81
N ARG A 222 28.13 5.96 9.62
CA ARG A 222 27.56 6.53 8.38
C ARG A 222 26.32 5.80 7.87
N GLN A 223 26.10 4.55 8.27
CA GLN A 223 24.94 3.76 7.86
C GLN A 223 23.71 3.99 8.76
N GLY A 224 23.80 4.85 9.78
CA GLY A 224 22.74 5.10 10.76
C GLY A 224 22.83 4.17 11.97
N SER A 225 21.73 4.02 12.69
CA SER A 225 21.59 3.05 13.78
C SER A 225 20.60 1.95 13.41
N VAL A 226 20.92 0.69 13.70
CA VAL A 226 20.06 -0.47 13.46
C VAL A 226 19.93 -1.35 14.70
N CYS A 227 18.83 -2.09 14.79
CA CYS A 227 18.57 -3.04 15.85
C CYS A 227 19.34 -4.35 15.63
N LEU A 228 20.28 -4.68 16.54
CA LEU A 228 21.05 -5.92 16.50
C LEU A 228 20.82 -6.72 17.79
N LYS A 229 20.76 -8.04 17.66
CA LYS A 229 20.66 -8.94 18.81
C LYS A 229 22.02 -9.03 19.50
N SER A 230 22.10 -8.80 20.81
CA SER A 230 23.34 -9.03 21.55
C SER A 230 23.62 -10.53 21.69
N CYS A 231 24.90 -10.89 21.71
CA CYS A 231 25.35 -12.28 21.78
C CYS A 231 26.67 -12.42 22.55
N ALA A 232 26.84 -13.55 23.23
CA ALA A 232 28.09 -13.98 23.86
C ALA A 232 28.91 -14.93 22.98
N ASP A 233 28.24 -15.73 22.15
CA ASP A 233 28.83 -16.64 21.16
C ASP A 233 27.88 -16.89 19.98
N ALA A 234 28.36 -17.57 18.94
CA ALA A 234 27.63 -17.78 17.69
C ALA A 234 26.31 -18.57 17.85
N THR A 235 26.15 -19.36 18.92
CA THR A 235 24.92 -20.14 19.16
C THR A 235 23.73 -19.29 19.61
N GLU A 236 23.97 -18.02 19.98
CA GLU A 236 22.92 -17.07 20.35
C GLU A 236 22.33 -16.34 19.13
N CYS A 237 22.89 -16.51 17.92
CA CYS A 237 22.40 -15.93 16.66
C CYS A 237 21.38 -16.86 15.96
N THR A 238 20.75 -16.44 14.85
CA THR A 238 19.80 -17.33 14.14
C THR A 238 20.49 -18.42 13.30
N GLY A 239 21.80 -18.32 13.08
CA GLY A 239 22.68 -19.40 12.62
C GLY A 239 22.60 -19.72 11.13
N LEU A 240 21.64 -19.13 10.41
CA LEU A 240 21.50 -19.28 8.96
C LEU A 240 22.48 -18.39 8.18
N VAL A 241 22.58 -17.12 8.58
CA VAL A 241 23.35 -16.07 7.87
C VAL A 241 23.98 -15.03 8.80
N ASP A 242 23.69 -15.09 10.11
CA ASP A 242 24.24 -14.18 11.11
C ASP A 242 25.20 -14.94 12.04
N THR A 243 26.31 -14.28 12.40
CA THR A 243 27.29 -14.81 13.35
C THR A 243 27.53 -13.80 14.46
N CYS A 244 27.99 -14.30 15.61
CA CYS A 244 28.29 -13.44 16.75
C CYS A 244 29.66 -12.81 16.58
N VAL A 245 29.69 -11.50 16.31
CA VAL A 245 30.94 -10.78 16.06
C VAL A 245 31.63 -10.50 17.39
N VAL A 246 32.74 -11.20 17.70
CA VAL A 246 33.40 -11.13 19.02
C VAL A 246 34.91 -10.91 18.94
N GLY A 247 35.45 -10.11 19.86
CA GLY A 247 36.90 -9.85 19.98
C GLY A 247 37.46 -8.93 18.89
N THR A 248 36.59 -8.27 18.13
CA THR A 248 36.92 -7.44 16.97
C THR A 248 37.22 -5.99 17.37
N GLY A 249 36.66 -5.51 18.48
CA GLY A 249 36.70 -4.10 18.86
C GLY A 249 35.95 -3.17 17.89
N SER A 250 35.11 -3.72 17.01
CA SER A 250 34.23 -2.97 16.11
C SER A 250 33.02 -2.39 16.85
N VAL A 251 32.18 -1.61 16.17
CA VAL A 251 30.92 -1.10 16.75
C VAL A 251 29.84 -2.17 16.90
N ILE A 252 30.03 -3.34 16.27
CA ILE A 252 29.14 -4.51 16.35
C ILE A 252 29.74 -5.64 17.21
N ASP A 253 30.79 -5.37 17.98
CA ASP A 253 31.40 -6.36 18.88
C ASP A 253 30.42 -6.74 20.01
N GLY A 254 30.10 -8.03 20.13
CA GLY A 254 29.05 -8.56 21.00
C GLY A 254 27.64 -8.60 20.38
N TYR A 255 27.53 -8.52 19.05
CA TYR A 255 26.24 -8.55 18.33
C TYR A 255 26.21 -9.59 17.20
N CYS A 256 25.02 -10.16 16.97
CA CYS A 256 24.72 -10.94 15.79
C CYS A 256 24.65 -10.01 14.56
N PHE A 257 25.46 -10.31 13.56
CA PHE A 257 25.52 -9.54 12.32
C PHE A 257 25.68 -10.46 11.11
N LEU A 258 25.28 -9.98 9.93
CA LEU A 258 25.38 -10.75 8.69
C LEU A 258 26.83 -11.18 8.45
N ASN A 259 27.01 -12.48 8.22
CA ASN A 259 28.30 -13.10 8.11
C ASN A 259 28.84 -12.98 6.67
N PHE A 260 29.37 -11.81 6.32
CA PHE A 260 29.85 -11.56 4.97
C PHE A 260 31.18 -12.26 4.68
N CYS A 261 31.40 -12.59 3.41
CA CYS A 261 32.64 -13.19 2.92
C CYS A 261 33.02 -12.61 1.55
N ARG A 262 34.32 -12.58 1.22
CA ARG A 262 34.83 -12.11 -0.07
C ARG A 262 36.15 -12.79 -0.46
N PRO A 263 36.37 -13.13 -1.74
CA PRO A 263 37.70 -13.47 -2.26
C PRO A 263 38.68 -12.29 -2.11
N GLY A 264 39.70 -12.41 -1.26
CA GLY A 264 40.55 -11.27 -0.89
C GLY A 264 39.83 -10.31 0.07
N GLY A 265 39.20 -10.87 1.10
CA GLY A 265 38.64 -10.12 2.23
C GLY A 265 39.72 -9.23 2.88
N ASP A 266 39.32 -8.09 3.44
CA ASP A 266 40.27 -7.21 4.11
C ASP A 266 40.53 -7.76 5.53
N PRO A 267 41.76 -8.16 5.89
CA PRO A 267 42.07 -8.62 7.25
C PRO A 267 41.94 -7.50 8.32
N GLN A 268 41.65 -6.26 7.93
CA GLN A 268 41.29 -5.15 8.81
C GLN A 268 39.77 -4.93 8.96
N ASP A 269 38.95 -5.60 8.14
CA ASP A 269 37.49 -5.58 8.26
C ASP A 269 37.00 -6.91 8.86
N PRO A 270 36.83 -6.98 10.20
CA PRO A 270 36.41 -8.20 10.87
C PRO A 270 34.94 -8.56 10.60
N THR A 271 34.22 -7.75 9.81
CA THR A 271 32.83 -8.02 9.39
C THR A 271 32.76 -8.80 8.07
N VAL A 272 33.91 -9.00 7.39
CA VAL A 272 34.00 -9.68 6.09
C VAL A 272 35.14 -10.69 6.08
N GLN A 273 34.82 -11.98 5.91
CA GLN A 273 35.81 -13.05 5.85
C GLN A 273 36.56 -13.10 4.52
N ASP A 274 37.84 -13.45 4.54
CA ASP A 274 38.59 -13.80 3.32
C ASP A 274 38.32 -15.25 2.91
N ALA A 275 37.29 -15.46 2.09
CA ALA A 275 36.89 -16.75 1.56
C ALA A 275 36.59 -16.66 0.07
N GLN A 276 37.08 -17.65 -0.70
CA GLN A 276 36.68 -17.78 -2.11
C GLN A 276 35.19 -18.14 -2.19
N TYR A 277 34.47 -17.67 -3.21
CA TYR A 277 33.09 -18.13 -3.45
C TYR A 277 33.06 -19.65 -3.67
N LEU A 278 32.06 -20.30 -3.07
CA LEU A 278 31.93 -21.75 -2.91
C LEU A 278 33.11 -22.42 -2.15
N GLY A 279 33.99 -21.61 -1.56
CA GLY A 279 35.03 -22.04 -0.62
C GLY A 279 34.55 -22.01 0.84
N PRO A 280 35.33 -22.61 1.74
CA PRO A 280 35.01 -22.63 3.17
C PRO A 280 35.12 -21.24 3.80
N CYS A 281 34.29 -21.00 4.80
CA CYS A 281 34.30 -19.84 5.69
C CYS A 281 33.91 -20.30 7.11
N ASP A 282 33.90 -19.37 8.06
CA ASP A 282 33.62 -19.62 9.48
C ASP A 282 32.19 -19.14 9.80
N ALA A 283 31.23 -20.06 9.96
CA ALA A 283 29.85 -19.72 10.29
C ALA A 283 29.67 -19.54 11.81
N ALA A 284 29.92 -20.61 12.57
CA ALA A 284 29.98 -20.61 14.04
C ALA A 284 31.34 -21.08 14.58
N ALA A 285 32.11 -21.83 13.79
CA ALA A 285 33.43 -22.33 14.10
C ALA A 285 34.36 -22.21 12.88
N THR A 286 35.64 -22.61 13.02
CA THR A 286 36.59 -22.45 11.92
C THR A 286 36.36 -23.47 10.80
N GLY A 287 36.06 -22.98 9.60
CA GLY A 287 35.87 -23.75 8.38
C GLY A 287 34.58 -24.56 8.32
N ASP A 288 33.56 -24.17 9.08
CA ASP A 288 32.26 -24.86 9.17
C ASP A 288 31.15 -24.24 8.30
N GLY A 289 31.44 -23.26 7.45
CA GLY A 289 30.49 -22.67 6.51
C GLY A 289 30.96 -22.64 5.06
N VAL A 290 30.08 -22.20 4.15
CA VAL A 290 30.37 -21.99 2.71
C VAL A 290 30.05 -20.55 2.30
N CYS A 291 31.00 -19.90 1.63
CA CYS A 291 30.86 -18.54 1.13
C CYS A 291 30.05 -18.51 -0.18
N VAL A 292 28.80 -18.09 -0.14
CA VAL A 292 27.92 -18.03 -1.33
C VAL A 292 27.82 -16.59 -1.83
N GLY A 293 28.34 -16.34 -3.04
CA GLY A 293 28.34 -15.03 -3.68
C GLY A 293 28.85 -15.08 -5.13
N PRO A 294 29.13 -13.93 -5.76
CA PRO A 294 28.84 -12.58 -5.25
C PRO A 294 27.34 -12.31 -5.15
N LEU A 295 26.95 -11.42 -4.24
CA LEU A 295 25.65 -10.77 -4.22
C LEU A 295 25.69 -9.57 -5.16
N ASP A 296 24.72 -9.44 -6.05
CA ASP A 296 24.58 -8.23 -6.87
C ASP A 296 23.73 -7.19 -6.12
N ASP A 297 24.15 -5.92 -6.08
CA ASP A 297 23.20 -4.86 -5.73
C ASP A 297 22.34 -4.55 -6.97
N GLN A 298 21.05 -4.28 -6.79
CA GLN A 298 20.15 -3.96 -7.91
C GLN A 298 20.45 -2.59 -8.56
N GLN A 299 21.64 -2.04 -8.35
CA GLN A 299 22.18 -0.86 -9.01
C GLN A 299 23.37 -1.23 -9.93
N GLY A 300 23.69 -2.52 -10.07
CA GLY A 300 24.73 -3.03 -10.96
C GLY A 300 26.15 -2.73 -10.49
N ASN A 301 26.34 -2.31 -9.24
CA ASN A 301 27.66 -2.33 -8.63
C ASN A 301 27.82 -3.76 -8.09
N LEU A 302 28.67 -4.55 -8.73
CA LEU A 302 29.07 -5.85 -8.20
C LEU A 302 29.67 -5.63 -6.81
N GLN A 303 28.86 -5.89 -5.79
CA GLN A 303 29.32 -5.99 -4.42
C GLN A 303 30.09 -7.31 -4.38
N ASP A 304 31.40 -7.25 -4.22
CA ASP A 304 32.24 -8.45 -4.08
C ASP A 304 32.00 -9.18 -2.72
N TYR A 305 30.80 -9.12 -2.16
CA TYR A 305 30.41 -9.78 -0.92
C TYR A 305 29.51 -10.97 -1.24
N GLY A 306 29.79 -12.10 -0.60
CA GLY A 306 28.88 -13.22 -0.41
C GLY A 306 28.43 -13.31 1.05
N LEU A 307 27.57 -14.28 1.34
CA LEU A 307 27.19 -14.67 2.69
C LEU A 307 27.82 -16.02 3.03
N CYS A 308 28.38 -16.14 4.23
CA CYS A 308 28.83 -17.39 4.81
C CYS A 308 27.63 -18.10 5.45
N PHE A 309 27.22 -19.22 4.86
CA PHE A 309 26.16 -20.08 5.40
C PHE A 309 26.75 -21.21 6.24
N GLY A 310 26.13 -21.51 7.38
CA GLY A 310 26.49 -22.65 8.23
C GLY A 310 26.42 -24.00 7.53
N SER A 311 27.24 -24.95 8.00
CA SER A 311 27.27 -26.31 7.46
C SER A 311 27.28 -27.39 8.54
N GLY A 312 26.38 -28.36 8.37
CA GLY A 312 26.17 -29.48 9.29
C GLY A 312 26.70 -30.80 8.75
N GLN A 313 25.96 -31.87 9.02
CA GLN A 313 26.37 -33.25 8.69
C GLN A 313 25.50 -33.91 7.62
N ALA A 314 24.38 -33.30 7.21
CA ALA A 314 23.50 -33.83 6.19
C ALA A 314 24.18 -33.72 4.81
N GLY A 315 24.63 -34.86 4.27
CA GLY A 315 25.17 -34.93 2.90
C GLY A 315 24.08 -34.74 1.84
N LEU A 316 24.49 -34.71 0.57
CA LEU A 316 23.62 -34.62 -0.59
C LEU A 316 22.35 -35.49 -0.47
N LEU A 317 21.19 -34.85 -0.67
CA LEU A 317 19.84 -35.41 -0.59
C LEU A 317 19.50 -36.14 0.72
N GLN A 318 20.22 -35.87 1.81
CA GLN A 318 19.72 -36.15 3.14
C GLN A 318 18.64 -35.13 3.53
N PRO A 319 17.68 -35.51 4.39
CA PRO A 319 16.76 -34.57 5.01
C PRO A 319 17.52 -33.46 5.73
N CYS A 320 17.05 -32.24 5.57
CA CYS A 320 17.55 -31.07 6.28
C CYS A 320 16.42 -30.25 6.86
N ASN A 321 16.75 -29.30 7.73
CA ASN A 321 15.82 -28.31 8.25
C ASN A 321 16.47 -26.92 8.22
N LEU A 322 15.76 -25.90 7.74
CA LEU A 322 16.27 -24.52 7.65
C LEU A 322 16.63 -23.92 9.01
N ASN A 323 16.00 -24.39 10.09
CA ASN A 323 16.29 -23.95 11.46
C ASN A 323 17.32 -24.87 12.17
N ALA A 324 17.94 -25.81 11.45
CA ALA A 324 19.03 -26.62 11.99
C ALA A 324 20.33 -25.80 12.00
N GLY A 325 20.87 -25.56 13.20
CA GLY A 325 22.13 -24.83 13.38
C GLY A 325 23.37 -25.69 13.11
N ASP A 326 24.54 -25.07 13.22
CA ASP A 326 25.82 -25.71 12.91
C ASP A 326 26.07 -27.01 13.70
N GLY A 327 26.60 -28.01 12.99
CA GLY A 327 26.86 -29.34 13.54
C GLY A 327 25.61 -30.23 13.75
N ASP A 328 24.39 -29.74 13.49
CA ASP A 328 23.18 -30.57 13.50
C ASP A 328 23.23 -31.65 12.40
N ALA A 329 22.60 -32.80 12.67
CA ALA A 329 22.44 -33.88 11.72
C ALA A 329 21.49 -33.53 10.55
N LEU A 330 20.68 -32.47 10.69
CA LEU A 330 19.78 -31.90 9.70
C LEU A 330 20.29 -30.58 9.08
N ALA A 331 21.45 -30.08 9.49
CA ALA A 331 22.11 -28.98 8.79
C ALA A 331 22.97 -29.54 7.64
N CYS A 332 22.96 -28.88 6.48
CA CYS A 332 23.59 -29.40 5.26
C CYS A 332 25.12 -29.28 5.28
N ALA A 333 25.82 -30.34 4.91
CA ALA A 333 27.28 -30.36 4.92
C ALA A 333 27.89 -29.38 3.89
N ALA A 334 29.16 -29.00 4.11
CA ALA A 334 29.85 -28.04 3.25
C ALA A 334 29.78 -28.44 1.76
N GLY A 335 29.19 -27.55 0.95
CA GLY A 335 28.91 -27.72 -0.48
C GLY A 335 27.41 -27.79 -0.83
N TYR A 336 26.55 -28.00 0.17
CA TYR A 336 25.10 -28.13 -0.02
C TYR A 336 24.32 -27.05 0.75
N ILE A 337 23.16 -26.63 0.22
CA ILE A 337 22.16 -25.83 0.95
C ILE A 337 20.91 -26.66 1.23
N CYS A 338 20.13 -26.26 2.23
CA CYS A 338 18.83 -26.88 2.47
C CYS A 338 17.78 -26.33 1.50
N GLY A 339 17.43 -27.12 0.48
CA GLY A 339 16.36 -26.78 -0.46
C GLY A 339 15.02 -27.26 0.07
N THR A 340 14.11 -26.34 0.39
CA THR A 340 12.72 -26.63 0.76
C THR A 340 11.75 -26.31 -0.39
N ASP A 341 10.51 -26.78 -0.30
CA ASP A 341 9.43 -26.40 -1.22
C ASP A 341 8.74 -25.07 -0.83
N GLY A 342 9.25 -24.38 0.19
CA GLY A 342 8.69 -23.16 0.76
C GLY A 342 7.43 -23.38 1.63
N SER A 343 7.01 -24.63 1.89
CA SER A 343 5.85 -24.95 2.73
C SER A 343 6.20 -25.53 4.11
N SER A 344 7.46 -25.95 4.29
CA SER A 344 8.02 -26.41 5.56
C SER A 344 9.46 -25.92 5.76
N ASP A 345 9.89 -25.87 7.03
CA ASP A 345 11.31 -25.73 7.38
C ASP A 345 12.13 -26.95 6.93
N ASP A 346 11.50 -28.12 6.83
CA ASP A 346 12.13 -29.35 6.35
C ASP A 346 12.34 -29.32 4.82
N GLY A 347 13.48 -29.87 4.37
CA GLY A 347 13.88 -29.95 2.97
C GLY A 347 14.88 -31.06 2.68
N LEU A 348 15.61 -30.93 1.57
CA LEU A 348 16.72 -31.82 1.20
C LEU A 348 17.99 -31.01 0.93
N CYS A 349 19.14 -31.54 1.34
CA CYS A 349 20.42 -30.93 0.99
C CYS A 349 20.69 -31.05 -0.52
N VAL A 350 20.86 -29.92 -1.19
CA VAL A 350 21.08 -29.82 -2.63
C VAL A 350 22.40 -29.12 -2.90
N GLU A 351 23.16 -29.61 -3.86
CA GLU A 351 24.45 -29.03 -4.24
C GLU A 351 24.26 -27.65 -4.87
N LEU A 352 25.09 -26.70 -4.45
CA LEU A 352 25.16 -25.38 -5.08
C LEU A 352 25.83 -25.48 -6.44
N CYS A 353 25.24 -24.84 -7.43
CA CYS A 353 25.78 -24.76 -8.77
C CYS A 353 25.83 -23.32 -9.27
N SER A 354 26.81 -23.02 -10.13
CA SER A 354 26.70 -21.83 -10.95
C SER A 354 25.75 -22.13 -12.10
N VAL A 355 24.75 -21.28 -12.31
CA VAL A 355 23.78 -21.39 -13.43
C VAL A 355 24.49 -21.27 -14.80
N ARG A 356 25.76 -20.86 -14.80
CA ARG A 356 26.63 -20.65 -15.96
C ARG A 356 27.47 -21.88 -16.33
N ASP A 357 27.79 -22.72 -15.36
CA ASP A 357 28.69 -23.86 -15.55
C ASP A 357 27.88 -25.15 -15.68
N ALA A 358 27.62 -25.54 -16.93
CA ALA A 358 26.90 -26.77 -17.31
C ALA A 358 27.58 -28.09 -16.87
N LYS A 359 28.58 -28.02 -15.99
CA LYS A 359 29.28 -29.15 -15.39
C LYS A 359 28.90 -29.42 -13.94
N THR A 360 28.46 -28.42 -13.18
CA THR A 360 28.37 -28.55 -11.72
C THR A 360 27.46 -29.69 -11.26
N CYS A 361 26.32 -29.90 -11.93
CA CYS A 361 25.36 -30.93 -11.51
C CYS A 361 25.56 -32.31 -12.16
N GLN A 362 26.39 -32.42 -13.21
CA GLN A 362 26.43 -33.63 -14.06
C GLN A 362 27.19 -34.83 -13.47
N ASP A 363 28.04 -34.62 -12.46
CA ASP A 363 28.87 -35.66 -11.86
C ASP A 363 28.23 -36.34 -10.61
N MET A 364 26.97 -36.01 -10.28
CA MET A 364 26.25 -36.59 -9.13
C MET A 364 25.63 -37.98 -9.43
N ASP A 365 26.32 -39.03 -8.98
CA ASP A 365 25.76 -40.40 -8.90
C ASP A 365 24.82 -40.53 -7.69
N ILE A 366 23.51 -40.40 -7.91
CA ILE A 366 22.49 -40.61 -6.86
C ILE A 366 22.17 -42.10 -6.60
N GLY A 367 22.91 -43.03 -7.19
CA GLY A 367 22.72 -44.48 -7.06
C GLY A 367 21.47 -45.02 -7.77
N ASN A 368 20.27 -44.60 -7.36
CA ASN A 368 18.98 -45.11 -7.87
C ASN A 368 17.96 -44.02 -8.29
N GLY A 369 18.34 -42.74 -8.24
CA GLY A 369 17.53 -41.61 -8.75
C GLY A 369 18.03 -41.09 -10.10
N PRO A 370 17.21 -40.37 -10.89
CA PRO A 370 17.70 -39.64 -12.05
C PRO A 370 18.65 -38.52 -11.60
N ALA A 371 19.90 -38.54 -12.06
CA ALA A 371 20.93 -37.55 -11.73
C ALA A 371 20.38 -36.11 -11.84
N PRO A 372 20.75 -35.19 -10.93
CA PRO A 372 20.22 -33.84 -10.95
C PRO A 372 20.88 -33.13 -12.12
N ALA A 373 20.24 -33.11 -13.28
CA ALA A 373 20.89 -32.57 -14.47
C ALA A 373 20.86 -31.04 -14.53
N ALA A 374 19.93 -30.39 -13.80
CA ALA A 374 19.63 -28.96 -13.97
C ALA A 374 20.09 -28.11 -12.79
N CYS A 375 20.76 -27.00 -13.08
CA CYS A 375 21.00 -25.93 -12.11
C CYS A 375 19.84 -24.94 -12.10
N GLN A 376 18.93 -25.02 -11.12
CA GLN A 376 17.83 -24.06 -10.99
C GLN A 376 18.31 -22.82 -10.24
N PRO A 377 18.19 -21.59 -10.79
CA PRO A 377 18.51 -20.37 -10.06
C PRO A 377 17.67 -20.26 -8.78
N VAL A 378 18.36 -20.12 -7.64
CA VAL A 378 17.76 -19.70 -6.36
C VAL A 378 17.93 -18.19 -6.20
N TRP A 379 19.08 -17.69 -6.66
CA TRP A 379 19.39 -16.27 -6.87
C TRP A 379 19.96 -16.09 -8.29
N GLU A 380 20.10 -14.85 -8.78
CA GLU A 380 20.30 -14.57 -10.22
C GLU A 380 21.50 -15.28 -10.89
N PHE A 381 22.51 -15.70 -10.13
CA PHE A 381 23.73 -16.35 -10.66
C PHE A 381 24.08 -17.71 -10.03
N ASN A 382 23.50 -18.04 -8.88
CA ASN A 382 23.75 -19.28 -8.14
C ASN A 382 22.43 -20.05 -7.98
N GLY A 383 22.51 -21.36 -8.21
CA GLY A 383 21.37 -22.25 -8.18
C GLY A 383 21.57 -23.46 -7.28
N ALA A 384 20.49 -24.22 -7.15
CA ALA A 384 20.50 -25.56 -6.59
C ALA A 384 20.44 -26.58 -7.73
N CYS A 385 21.26 -27.63 -7.65
CA CYS A 385 21.14 -28.75 -8.56
C CYS A 385 19.89 -29.59 -8.22
N LEU A 386 18.96 -29.69 -9.17
CA LEU A 386 17.67 -30.36 -8.98
C LEU A 386 17.40 -31.43 -10.06
N PRO A 387 16.63 -32.48 -9.74
CA PRO A 387 16.29 -33.56 -10.68
C PRO A 387 15.45 -33.05 -11.85
N SER A 388 16.06 -32.98 -13.03
CA SER A 388 15.50 -32.37 -14.24
C SER A 388 14.22 -33.08 -14.73
N SER A 389 13.06 -32.56 -14.32
CA SER A 389 11.74 -33.02 -14.77
C SER A 389 10.90 -31.92 -15.45
N GLY A 390 11.42 -30.68 -15.52
CA GLY A 390 10.76 -29.56 -16.14
C GLY A 390 10.68 -29.61 -17.68
N GLY A 391 9.91 -28.69 -18.25
CA GLY A 391 9.57 -28.69 -19.66
C GLY A 391 10.71 -28.28 -20.60
N ALA A 392 10.68 -28.80 -21.83
CA ALA A 392 11.66 -28.45 -22.87
C ALA A 392 11.54 -26.99 -23.34
N GLU A 393 12.51 -26.51 -24.13
CA GLU A 393 12.51 -25.15 -24.68
C GLU A 393 11.22 -24.86 -25.47
N GLY A 394 10.65 -23.67 -25.25
CA GLY A 394 9.35 -23.25 -25.79
C GLY A 394 8.13 -23.83 -25.07
N SER A 395 8.28 -24.72 -24.08
CA SER A 395 7.14 -25.18 -23.28
C SER A 395 6.66 -24.12 -22.29
N SER A 396 5.38 -24.20 -21.91
CA SER A 396 4.78 -23.27 -20.95
C SER A 396 5.27 -23.57 -19.54
N CYS A 397 5.74 -22.53 -18.85
CA CYS A 397 6.19 -22.59 -17.48
C CYS A 397 5.35 -21.68 -16.59
N ASP A 398 5.27 -21.98 -15.30
CA ASP A 398 4.72 -21.08 -14.29
C ASP A 398 5.90 -20.64 -13.40
N PRO A 399 6.27 -19.35 -13.38
CA PRO A 399 7.39 -18.85 -12.58
C PRO A 399 7.10 -18.88 -11.07
N MET A 400 5.86 -19.10 -10.66
CA MET A 400 5.45 -19.23 -9.25
C MET A 400 5.12 -20.69 -8.86
N ALA A 401 5.29 -21.65 -9.77
CA ALA A 401 5.16 -23.07 -9.41
C ALA A 401 6.36 -23.54 -8.57
N GLN A 402 6.06 -24.26 -7.49
CA GLN A 402 7.05 -24.85 -6.56
C GLN A 402 7.82 -26.06 -7.14
N SER A 403 7.65 -26.36 -8.43
CA SER A 403 8.37 -27.44 -9.13
C SER A 403 9.09 -26.89 -10.36
N LEU A 404 10.31 -27.38 -10.63
CA LEU A 404 11.08 -27.16 -11.86
C LEU A 404 10.17 -27.05 -13.10
N PRO A 405 9.92 -25.84 -13.62
CA PRO A 405 8.99 -25.71 -14.73
C PRO A 405 9.70 -25.90 -16.07
N CYS A 406 11.04 -25.86 -16.09
CA CYS A 406 11.90 -25.96 -17.27
C CYS A 406 13.02 -27.01 -17.09
N ALA A 407 13.48 -27.59 -18.20
CA ALA A 407 14.58 -28.54 -18.24
C ALA A 407 15.96 -27.85 -18.05
N ASP A 408 17.03 -28.64 -17.97
CA ASP A 408 18.40 -28.12 -17.82
C ASP A 408 18.76 -27.11 -18.93
N GLY A 409 19.55 -26.09 -18.55
CA GLY A 409 19.97 -24.98 -19.42
C GLY A 409 18.88 -23.94 -19.74
N LEU A 410 17.66 -24.08 -19.20
CA LEU A 410 16.51 -23.23 -19.51
C LEU A 410 15.98 -22.50 -18.28
N THR A 411 15.46 -21.30 -18.51
CA THR A 411 14.78 -20.48 -17.49
C THR A 411 13.34 -20.18 -17.89
N CYS A 412 12.48 -19.89 -16.90
CA CYS A 412 11.10 -19.51 -17.18
C CYS A 412 11.01 -18.01 -17.50
N ASP A 413 11.00 -17.66 -18.79
CA ASP A 413 10.82 -16.29 -19.23
C ASP A 413 9.34 -15.91 -19.22
N ALA A 414 8.93 -15.19 -18.17
CA ALA A 414 7.59 -14.63 -18.02
C ALA A 414 7.62 -13.10 -18.23
N PRO A 415 6.73 -12.55 -19.10
CA PRO A 415 6.52 -11.10 -19.15
C PRO A 415 6.13 -10.54 -17.79
N GLN A 416 6.51 -9.30 -17.47
CA GLN A 416 6.09 -8.64 -16.23
C GLN A 416 4.56 -8.66 -16.10
N ASN A 417 4.06 -9.18 -14.97
CA ASN A 417 2.66 -9.44 -14.64
C ASN A 417 1.97 -10.61 -15.38
N ALA A 418 2.71 -11.50 -16.06
CA ALA A 418 2.17 -12.74 -16.59
C ALA A 418 2.21 -13.86 -15.53
N THR A 419 1.13 -14.62 -15.41
CA THR A 419 1.05 -15.82 -14.55
C THR A 419 1.68 -17.07 -15.18
N MET A 420 2.06 -17.00 -16.46
CA MET A 420 2.80 -18.05 -17.15
C MET A 420 3.86 -17.43 -18.06
N GLY A 421 5.01 -18.09 -18.16
CA GLY A 421 6.06 -17.80 -19.11
C GLY A 421 6.31 -18.95 -20.09
N THR A 422 7.44 -18.89 -20.78
CA THR A 422 7.96 -19.99 -21.59
C THR A 422 9.40 -20.34 -21.23
N CYS A 423 9.73 -21.62 -21.25
CA CYS A 423 11.10 -22.09 -21.04
C CYS A 423 12.00 -21.65 -22.18
N ALA A 424 13.06 -20.89 -21.88
CA ALA A 424 13.97 -20.32 -22.86
C ALA A 424 15.43 -20.49 -22.42
N SER A 425 16.34 -20.67 -23.38
CA SER A 425 17.78 -20.77 -23.10
C SER A 425 18.40 -19.42 -22.71
N TYR A 426 19.38 -19.48 -21.81
CA TYR A 426 20.26 -18.35 -21.50
C TYR A 426 21.23 -18.07 -22.65
N CYS A 427 21.64 -16.81 -22.80
CA CYS A 427 22.62 -16.39 -23.80
C CYS A 427 23.47 -15.21 -23.34
N SER A 428 24.62 -15.04 -23.99
CA SER A 428 25.38 -13.80 -23.94
C SER A 428 24.89 -12.84 -25.03
N VAL A 429 24.52 -11.62 -24.65
CA VAL A 429 24.12 -10.55 -25.58
C VAL A 429 25.28 -10.12 -26.48
N MET A 430 26.53 -10.21 -25.99
CA MET A 430 27.73 -9.96 -26.81
C MET A 430 28.00 -11.08 -27.82
N ALA A 431 27.78 -12.35 -27.45
CA ALA A 431 28.03 -13.48 -28.35
C ALA A 431 26.85 -13.78 -29.30
N ASN A 432 25.62 -13.46 -28.89
CA ASN A 432 24.37 -13.87 -29.50
C ASN A 432 24.37 -15.37 -29.87
N ASP A 433 24.66 -16.20 -28.88
CA ASP A 433 24.86 -17.65 -28.93
C ASP A 433 23.55 -18.47 -28.90
N CYS A 434 22.41 -17.83 -29.10
CA CYS A 434 21.10 -18.47 -29.18
C CYS A 434 21.01 -19.53 -30.29
N ALA A 435 20.59 -20.74 -29.92
CA ALA A 435 20.30 -21.81 -30.88
C ALA A 435 19.15 -21.44 -31.82
N GLN A 436 18.15 -20.69 -31.32
CA GLN A 436 17.11 -20.03 -32.10
C GLN A 436 16.79 -18.65 -31.49
N GLY A 437 16.41 -17.69 -32.33
CA GLY A 437 16.01 -16.35 -31.90
C GLY A 437 17.16 -15.35 -31.76
N THR A 438 16.89 -14.29 -31.01
CA THR A 438 17.83 -13.22 -30.65
C THR A 438 18.06 -13.21 -29.15
N CYS A 439 19.31 -12.95 -28.73
CA CYS A 439 19.61 -12.76 -27.32
C CYS A 439 19.07 -11.41 -26.86
N THR A 440 17.91 -11.41 -26.22
CA THR A 440 17.33 -10.19 -25.65
C THR A 440 17.79 -10.04 -24.20
N THR A 441 18.22 -8.84 -23.81
CA THR A 441 18.54 -8.57 -22.40
C THR A 441 17.36 -8.97 -21.52
N ALA A 442 17.62 -9.82 -20.53
CA ALA A 442 16.63 -10.12 -19.50
C ALA A 442 16.26 -8.78 -18.84
N LYS A 443 14.97 -8.53 -18.64
CA LYS A 443 14.48 -7.18 -18.29
C LYS A 443 14.62 -6.87 -16.79
N SER A 444 15.79 -7.16 -16.22
CA SER A 444 16.26 -6.51 -15.00
C SER A 444 16.82 -5.13 -15.40
N PRO A 445 16.28 -4.01 -14.89
CA PRO A 445 16.79 -2.70 -15.22
C PRO A 445 18.18 -2.53 -14.58
N GLN A 446 19.21 -2.32 -15.41
CA GLN A 446 20.62 -2.05 -15.03
C GLN A 446 21.54 -3.27 -14.79
N THR A 447 21.45 -4.32 -15.62
CA THR A 447 22.59 -5.24 -15.81
C THR A 447 23.51 -4.76 -16.93
N ASP A 448 24.82 -4.94 -16.75
CA ASP A 448 25.86 -4.48 -17.69
C ASP A 448 25.92 -5.39 -18.93
N GLY A 449 25.45 -4.88 -20.07
CA GLY A 449 25.86 -5.19 -21.46
C GLY A 449 25.61 -6.59 -22.05
N ASP A 450 25.85 -7.67 -21.31
CA ASP A 450 26.47 -8.86 -21.88
C ASP A 450 25.59 -10.13 -21.84
N ARG A 451 24.39 -10.05 -21.28
CA ARG A 451 23.62 -11.22 -20.80
C ARG A 451 22.12 -11.11 -21.09
N GLY A 452 21.50 -12.21 -21.50
CA GLY A 452 20.11 -12.22 -21.94
C GLY A 452 19.46 -13.60 -21.99
N VAL A 453 18.25 -13.63 -22.54
CA VAL A 453 17.43 -14.82 -22.79
C VAL A 453 17.08 -14.87 -24.28
N CYS A 454 17.14 -16.06 -24.87
CA CYS A 454 16.80 -16.29 -26.26
C CYS A 454 15.31 -16.16 -26.53
N ARG A 455 14.94 -15.29 -27.49
CA ARG A 455 13.56 -15.04 -27.93
C ARG A 455 13.45 -14.97 -29.45
#